data_AF-A0A1G2VFG5-F1
#
_entry.id   AF-A0A1G2VFG5-F1
#
_cell.length_a   1.000
_cell.length_b   1.000
_cell.length_c   1.000
_cell.angle_alpha   90.00
_cell.angle_beta   90.00
_cell.angle_gamma   90.00
#
_symmetry.space_group_name_H-M   'P 1'
#
loop_
_entity.id
_entity.type
_entity.pdbx_description
1 polymer ?
#
loop_
_entity_poly.entity_id
_entity_poly.type
_entity_poly.pdbx_seq_one_letter_code
_entity_poly.pdbx_strand_id
1 'polypeptide(L)'
;MEPAEERLEEALRAWEDMSLFAECIARATPGIDTSRRDNDYARWRTFRRTLLNQSITDLRYEDWMPDLSHPAFNDARGSFASHGTFPLEFFGWTRWSRKAFVLEDIDQRTYEIASMSEVRWEDIIWPYFSFVVEFASPIPFVTTNGVSLTWTHALVTRFGAKEDEGSQAIFIRMLSKEGHLTFFNGKERKRIMGALKDGDDMAAAREIHLSGLRTGDVFELQGQVQFSIFRSNVDEMRDLVRFDEEGMHWRRTNPGRHAFNSSIRLPEEAVESTGRVARIVLGLCLDLDMLGASPRVAWTKRKTGRKYVGPLGIITKETDVCKILGRGIIDPNRYPGSSRNLKGQGFVRPHWRRKHRKRPPYSPPDHPKTVLVPARLINEHLVPYFGIIAGSITRMLSHE
;
A
#
# COMPACT_ATOMS: atom_id res chain seq x y z
N MET A 1 -11.21 2.94 -15.18
CA MET A 1 -9.94 2.58 -14.55
C MET A 1 -10.11 1.25 -13.83
N GLU A 2 -9.06 0.43 -13.72
CA GLU A 2 -9.14 -0.79 -12.89
C GLU A 2 -9.22 -0.38 -11.42
N PRO A 3 -10.05 -1.04 -10.58
CA PRO A 3 -10.17 -0.69 -9.17
C PRO A 3 -8.87 -0.91 -8.39
N ALA A 4 -8.68 -0.13 -7.33
CA ALA A 4 -7.57 -0.30 -6.38
C ALA A 4 -7.36 -1.75 -5.88
N GLU A 5 -8.43 -2.54 -5.76
CA GLU A 5 -8.36 -3.96 -5.36
C GLU A 5 -7.54 -4.80 -6.32
N GLU A 6 -7.72 -4.58 -7.63
CA GLU A 6 -7.03 -5.31 -8.69
C GLU A 6 -5.55 -4.95 -8.72
N ARG A 7 -5.23 -3.65 -8.61
CA ARG A 7 -3.83 -3.16 -8.56
C ARG A 7 -3.07 -3.64 -7.34
N LEU A 8 -3.72 -3.68 -6.17
CA LEU A 8 -3.11 -4.23 -4.97
C LEU A 8 -2.87 -5.74 -5.07
N GLU A 9 -3.79 -6.48 -5.69
CA GLU A 9 -3.61 -7.92 -5.96
C GLU A 9 -2.47 -8.18 -6.94
N GLU A 10 -2.32 -7.35 -7.98
CA GLU A 10 -1.19 -7.42 -8.91
C GLU A 10 0.14 -7.13 -8.20
N ALA A 11 0.22 -6.06 -7.41
CA ALA A 11 1.43 -5.74 -6.63
C ALA A 11 1.79 -6.85 -5.64
N LEU A 12 0.79 -7.45 -4.99
CA LEU A 12 0.97 -8.58 -4.10
C LEU A 12 1.51 -9.80 -4.85
N ARG A 13 0.95 -10.13 -6.02
CA ARG A 13 1.46 -11.22 -6.85
C ARG A 13 2.88 -10.97 -7.33
N ALA A 14 3.21 -9.72 -7.67
CA ALA A 14 4.56 -9.32 -8.04
C ALA A 14 5.56 -9.67 -6.95
N TRP A 15 5.28 -9.24 -5.73
CA TRP A 15 6.13 -9.51 -4.57
C TRP A 15 6.20 -11.02 -4.25
N GLU A 16 5.09 -11.75 -4.37
CA GLU A 16 5.04 -13.20 -4.18
C GLU A 16 5.93 -13.92 -5.22
N ASP A 17 5.88 -13.50 -6.48
CA ASP A 17 6.68 -14.04 -7.57
C ASP A 17 8.17 -13.69 -7.41
N MET A 18 8.52 -12.48 -6.93
CA MET A 18 9.91 -12.16 -6.56
C MET A 18 10.41 -13.07 -5.45
N SER A 19 9.59 -13.28 -4.42
CA SER A 19 9.96 -14.15 -3.30
C SER A 19 10.15 -15.60 -3.76
N LEU A 20 9.30 -16.08 -4.68
CA LEU A 20 9.48 -17.36 -5.36
C LEU A 20 10.79 -17.41 -6.14
N PHE A 21 11.14 -16.33 -6.84
CA PHE A 21 12.42 -16.22 -7.55
C PHE A 21 13.61 -16.36 -6.61
N ALA A 22 13.61 -15.64 -5.48
CA ALA A 22 14.67 -15.77 -4.49
C ALA A 22 14.73 -17.16 -3.85
N GLU A 23 13.58 -17.79 -3.59
CA GLU A 23 13.51 -19.16 -3.07
C GLU A 23 14.19 -20.17 -4.01
N CYS A 24 13.90 -20.11 -5.30
CA CYS A 24 14.51 -21.00 -6.28
C CYS A 24 16.02 -20.80 -6.40
N ILE A 25 16.50 -19.55 -6.44
CA ILE A 25 17.94 -19.27 -6.47
C ILE A 25 18.61 -19.80 -5.19
N ALA A 26 18.01 -19.54 -4.02
CA ALA A 26 18.52 -20.00 -2.74
C ALA A 26 18.68 -21.53 -2.73
N ARG A 27 17.66 -22.26 -3.18
CA ARG A 27 17.66 -23.73 -3.19
C ARG A 27 18.62 -24.34 -4.21
N ALA A 28 18.81 -23.69 -5.36
CA ALA A 28 19.71 -24.18 -6.41
C ALA A 28 21.18 -23.78 -6.20
N THR A 29 21.48 -22.85 -5.29
CA THR A 29 22.83 -22.34 -5.07
C THR A 29 23.51 -23.06 -3.90
N PRO A 30 24.63 -23.78 -4.13
CA PRO A 30 25.42 -24.35 -3.04
C PRO A 30 25.91 -23.27 -2.07
N GLY A 31 25.85 -23.56 -0.77
CA GLY A 31 26.33 -22.66 0.28
C GLY A 31 25.28 -21.73 0.88
N ILE A 32 24.07 -21.69 0.34
CA ILE A 32 22.92 -21.01 0.96
C ILE A 32 22.15 -22.00 1.84
N ASP A 33 22.08 -21.74 3.15
CA ASP A 33 21.35 -22.60 4.09
C ASP A 33 19.84 -22.37 3.98
N THR A 34 19.18 -23.25 3.21
CA THR A 34 17.72 -23.29 3.09
C THR A 34 17.06 -24.29 4.05
N SER A 35 17.85 -24.98 4.88
CA SER A 35 17.42 -26.09 5.73
C SER A 35 16.85 -25.66 7.09
N ARG A 36 17.07 -24.40 7.49
CA ARG A 36 16.47 -23.84 8.71
C ARG A 36 14.95 -23.90 8.62
N ARG A 37 14.32 -24.45 9.67
CA ARG A 37 12.85 -24.68 9.77
C ARG A 37 11.97 -23.45 9.53
N ASP A 38 12.55 -22.25 9.68
CA ASP A 38 11.93 -20.96 9.38
C ASP A 38 12.51 -20.34 8.11
N ASN A 39 12.73 -21.15 7.05
CA ASN A 39 13.33 -20.73 5.79
C ASN A 39 12.77 -19.37 5.32
N ASP A 40 13.56 -18.31 5.49
CA ASP A 40 13.15 -16.93 5.23
C ASP A 40 12.66 -16.76 3.79
N TYR A 41 13.20 -17.58 2.87
CA TYR A 41 12.82 -17.60 1.46
C TYR A 41 11.45 -18.26 1.17
N ALA A 42 10.84 -18.99 2.10
CA ALA A 42 9.54 -19.65 1.90
C ALA A 42 8.39 -19.00 2.68
N ARG A 43 8.69 -18.05 3.58
CA ARG A 43 7.69 -17.40 4.46
C ARG A 43 6.60 -16.68 3.68
N TRP A 44 6.93 -16.13 2.50
CA TRP A 44 5.98 -15.47 1.59
C TRP A 44 4.74 -16.31 1.29
N ARG A 45 4.87 -17.65 1.22
CA ARG A 45 3.76 -18.58 0.97
C ARG A 45 2.65 -18.50 2.01
N THR A 46 2.97 -18.03 3.20
CA THR A 46 2.02 -17.89 4.32
C THR A 46 1.57 -16.44 4.53
N PHE A 47 2.08 -15.49 3.74
CA PHE A 47 1.84 -14.06 3.94
C PHE A 47 0.35 -13.71 3.94
N ARG A 48 -0.41 -14.19 2.95
CA ARG A 48 -1.86 -13.98 2.88
C ARG A 48 -2.57 -14.49 4.13
N ARG A 49 -2.19 -15.65 4.64
CA ARG A 49 -2.74 -16.21 5.88
C ARG A 49 -2.37 -15.37 7.11
N THR A 50 -1.14 -14.90 7.19
CA THR A 50 -0.66 -13.97 8.21
C THR A 50 -1.47 -12.68 8.22
N LEU A 51 -1.82 -12.13 7.05
CA LEU A 51 -2.67 -10.94 6.94
C LEU A 51 -4.08 -11.18 7.50
N LEU A 52 -4.61 -12.40 7.40
CA LEU A 52 -5.89 -12.79 8.00
C LEU A 52 -5.81 -13.05 9.51
N ASN A 53 -4.62 -13.42 10.02
CA ASN A 53 -4.45 -13.75 11.41
C ASN A 53 -4.47 -12.51 12.31
N GLN A 54 -5.60 -12.28 12.98
CA GLN A 54 -5.80 -11.13 13.85
C GLN A 54 -4.90 -11.10 15.09
N SER A 55 -4.20 -12.19 15.43
CA SER A 55 -3.26 -12.23 16.56
C SER A 55 -1.95 -11.49 16.26
N ILE A 56 -1.61 -11.28 14.99
CA ILE A 56 -0.39 -10.59 14.58
C ILE A 56 -0.66 -9.09 14.66
N THR A 57 0.03 -8.42 15.57
CA THR A 57 -0.09 -6.98 15.84
C THR A 57 0.94 -6.15 15.08
N ASP A 58 2.00 -6.80 14.61
CA ASP A 58 3.15 -6.15 14.02
C ASP A 58 3.86 -7.11 13.06
N LEU A 59 4.45 -6.55 12.01
CA LEU A 59 5.18 -7.28 10.98
C LEU A 59 6.62 -6.75 10.99
N ARG A 60 7.59 -7.60 11.34
CA ARG A 60 9.00 -7.22 11.33
C ARG A 60 9.55 -7.33 9.92
N TYR A 61 10.34 -6.35 9.48
CA TYR A 61 10.88 -6.33 8.12
C TYR A 61 11.71 -7.58 7.83
N GLU A 62 12.55 -7.96 8.79
CA GLU A 62 13.50 -9.05 8.72
C GLU A 62 12.80 -10.42 8.60
N ASP A 63 11.56 -10.52 9.08
CA ASP A 63 10.80 -11.77 9.03
C ASP A 63 10.18 -12.05 7.65
N TRP A 64 10.14 -11.04 6.76
CA TRP A 64 9.43 -11.11 5.48
C TRP A 64 10.32 -10.81 4.29
N MET A 65 11.60 -10.53 4.54
CA MET A 65 12.57 -10.27 3.52
C MET A 65 13.59 -11.41 3.43
N PRO A 66 13.79 -11.98 2.23
CA PRO A 66 14.84 -12.97 2.05
C PRO A 66 16.20 -12.32 2.33
N ASP A 67 17.14 -13.09 2.89
CA ASP A 67 18.52 -12.63 2.99
C ASP A 67 19.13 -12.59 1.58
N LEU A 68 19.48 -11.38 1.13
CA LEU A 68 20.10 -11.15 -0.16
C LEU A 68 21.60 -10.88 -0.05
N SER A 69 22.21 -11.10 1.12
CA SER A 69 23.64 -10.88 1.37
C SER A 69 24.56 -11.79 0.56
N HIS A 70 24.06 -12.94 0.08
CA HIS A 70 24.82 -13.85 -0.77
C HIS A 70 25.05 -13.28 -2.18
N PRO A 71 26.26 -13.43 -2.78
CA PRO A 71 26.58 -12.90 -4.11
C PRO A 71 25.69 -13.41 -5.25
N ALA A 72 25.09 -14.59 -5.10
CA ALA A 72 24.15 -15.16 -6.07
C ALA A 72 22.90 -14.27 -6.31
N PHE A 73 22.64 -13.32 -5.41
CA PHE A 73 21.53 -12.37 -5.55
C PHE A 73 21.96 -10.99 -6.05
N ASN A 74 23.23 -10.77 -6.44
CA ASN A 74 23.71 -9.44 -6.85
C ASN A 74 22.82 -8.81 -7.94
N ASP A 75 22.41 -9.59 -8.93
CA ASP A 75 21.54 -9.13 -10.02
C ASP A 75 20.09 -8.87 -9.56
N ALA A 76 19.65 -9.55 -8.50
CA ALA A 76 18.30 -9.44 -7.95
C ALA A 76 18.15 -8.34 -6.88
N ARG A 77 19.26 -7.91 -6.25
CA ARG A 77 19.25 -6.94 -5.15
C ARG A 77 18.57 -5.63 -5.52
N GLY A 78 18.84 -5.10 -6.72
CA GLY A 78 18.25 -3.85 -7.19
C GLY A 78 16.72 -3.93 -7.22
N SER A 79 16.20 -5.01 -7.77
CA SER A 79 14.76 -5.30 -7.84
C SER A 79 14.12 -5.46 -6.46
N PHE A 80 14.78 -6.22 -5.58
CA PHE A 80 14.29 -6.41 -4.21
C PHE A 80 14.34 -5.14 -3.37
N ALA A 81 15.25 -4.21 -3.65
CA ALA A 81 15.34 -2.96 -2.92
C ALA A 81 14.06 -2.10 -3.07
N SER A 82 13.40 -2.12 -4.24
CA SER A 82 12.13 -1.40 -4.44
C SER A 82 10.92 -2.13 -3.85
N HIS A 83 10.91 -3.46 -3.88
CA HIS A 83 9.76 -4.27 -3.44
C HIS A 83 9.84 -4.73 -1.99
N GLY A 84 10.99 -4.57 -1.34
CA GLY A 84 11.22 -5.18 -0.04
C GLY A 84 10.34 -4.62 1.08
N THR A 85 9.91 -3.37 0.95
CA THR A 85 8.99 -2.72 1.89
C THR A 85 7.53 -3.07 1.67
N PHE A 86 7.17 -3.67 0.52
CA PHE A 86 5.78 -3.95 0.16
C PHE A 86 5.01 -4.75 1.23
N PRO A 87 5.56 -5.82 1.84
CA PRO A 87 4.83 -6.59 2.85
C PRO A 87 4.43 -5.74 4.05
N LEU A 88 5.29 -4.82 4.46
CA LEU A 88 4.99 -3.89 5.56
C LEU A 88 3.90 -2.92 5.15
N GLU A 89 4.01 -2.33 3.95
CA GLU A 89 3.04 -1.36 3.44
C GLU A 89 1.65 -1.99 3.30
N PHE A 90 1.61 -3.18 2.71
CA PHE A 90 0.39 -3.93 2.52
C PHE A 90 -0.19 -4.45 3.83
N PHE A 91 0.65 -4.87 4.78
CA PHE A 91 0.20 -5.18 6.15
C PHE A 91 -0.42 -3.94 6.82
N GLY A 92 0.25 -2.78 6.75
CA GLY A 92 -0.26 -1.53 7.28
C GLY A 92 -1.61 -1.15 6.67
N TRP A 93 -1.74 -1.26 5.35
CA TRP A 93 -2.99 -1.05 4.63
C TRP A 93 -4.09 -2.01 5.10
N THR A 94 -3.82 -3.32 5.12
CA THR A 94 -4.82 -4.33 5.52
C THR A 94 -5.26 -4.20 6.98
N ARG A 95 -4.38 -3.75 7.88
CA ARG A 95 -4.66 -3.65 9.32
C ARG A 95 -5.28 -2.34 9.74
N TRP A 96 -4.82 -1.22 9.19
CA TRP A 96 -5.14 0.09 9.74
C TRP A 96 -6.21 0.84 8.97
N SER A 97 -6.33 0.63 7.65
CA SER A 97 -7.23 1.44 6.84
C SER A 97 -8.11 0.64 5.88
N ARG A 98 -7.54 -0.21 5.03
CA ARG A 98 -8.19 -0.74 3.81
C ARG A 98 -8.98 0.32 3.08
N LYS A 99 -8.40 1.51 2.95
CA LYS A 99 -9.02 2.67 2.31
C LYS A 99 -8.43 2.87 0.94
N ALA A 100 -9.30 3.23 0.02
CA ALA A 100 -8.93 3.75 -1.28
C ALA A 100 -9.72 5.03 -1.54
N PHE A 101 -9.05 6.04 -2.07
CA PHE A 101 -9.62 7.33 -2.45
C PHE A 101 -9.62 7.43 -3.96
N VAL A 102 -10.78 7.70 -4.55
CA VAL A 102 -10.89 7.93 -5.99
C VAL A 102 -11.00 9.43 -6.18
N LEU A 103 -10.02 10.00 -6.88
CA LEU A 103 -10.00 11.41 -7.21
C LEU A 103 -10.89 11.69 -8.41
N GLU A 104 -11.50 12.87 -8.43
CA GLU A 104 -12.08 13.43 -9.65
C GLU A 104 -11.00 14.14 -10.46
N ASP A 105 -11.23 14.28 -11.76
CA ASP A 105 -10.26 14.88 -12.68
C ASP A 105 -9.93 16.33 -12.30
N ILE A 106 -10.93 17.07 -11.81
CA ILE A 106 -10.75 18.43 -11.33
C ILE A 106 -9.86 18.50 -10.07
N ASP A 107 -10.07 17.61 -9.10
CA ASP A 107 -9.28 17.57 -7.86
C ASP A 107 -7.84 17.16 -8.17
N GLN A 108 -7.65 16.10 -8.98
CA GLN A 108 -6.33 15.68 -9.41
C GLN A 108 -5.57 16.83 -10.08
N ARG A 109 -6.17 17.50 -11.08
CA ARG A 109 -5.54 18.64 -11.77
C ARG A 109 -5.22 19.77 -10.80
N THR A 110 -6.14 20.08 -9.90
CA THR A 110 -5.96 21.13 -8.88
C THR A 110 -4.75 20.83 -8.02
N TYR A 111 -4.62 19.61 -7.51
CA TYR A 111 -3.48 19.23 -6.69
C TYR A 111 -2.18 19.15 -7.50
N GLU A 112 -2.22 18.67 -8.75
CA GLU A 112 -1.03 18.53 -9.61
C GLU A 112 -0.32 19.87 -9.86
N ILE A 113 -1.07 20.97 -9.94
CA ILE A 113 -0.55 22.32 -10.21
C ILE A 113 -0.37 23.17 -8.95
N ALA A 114 -0.86 22.71 -7.80
CA ALA A 114 -0.82 23.48 -6.57
C ALA A 114 0.63 23.73 -6.10
N SER A 115 0.98 25.00 -5.90
CA SER A 115 2.23 25.37 -5.24
C SER A 115 2.06 25.18 -3.73
N MET A 116 2.93 24.35 -3.13
CA MET A 116 2.90 24.01 -1.70
C MET A 116 4.24 24.33 -1.04
N SER A 117 4.87 25.42 -1.45
CA SER A 117 6.24 25.78 -1.05
C SER A 117 6.39 26.03 0.45
N GLU A 118 5.30 26.37 1.14
CA GLU A 118 5.26 26.62 2.59
C GLU A 118 4.86 25.39 3.41
N VAL A 119 4.30 24.34 2.80
CA VAL A 119 3.79 23.16 3.50
C VAL A 119 4.88 22.10 3.58
N ARG A 120 5.24 21.68 4.80
CA ARG A 120 6.18 20.58 5.02
C ARG A 120 5.45 19.28 5.28
N TRP A 121 6.12 18.16 5.00
CA TRP A 121 5.60 16.82 5.32
C TRP A 121 5.28 16.61 6.80
N GLU A 122 5.99 17.32 7.67
CA GLU A 122 5.78 17.31 9.12
C GLU A 122 4.51 18.07 9.56
N ASP A 123 4.04 19.02 8.73
CA ASP A 123 2.86 19.84 9.02
C ASP A 123 1.56 19.10 8.68
N ILE A 124 1.64 18.02 7.90
CA ILE A 124 0.46 17.29 7.43
C ILE A 124 -0.15 16.48 8.57
N ILE A 125 -1.43 16.72 8.80
CA ILE A 125 -2.26 15.86 9.62
C ILE A 125 -2.72 14.66 8.79
N TRP A 126 -1.90 13.62 8.81
CA TRP A 126 -2.19 12.39 8.07
C TRP A 126 -3.55 11.77 8.45
N PRO A 127 -4.45 11.55 7.49
CA PRO A 127 -5.79 11.07 7.77
C PRO A 127 -5.79 9.60 8.20
N TYR A 128 -4.86 8.80 7.68
CA TYR A 128 -4.70 7.38 7.98
C TYR A 128 -3.21 6.98 7.92
N PHE A 129 -2.85 5.87 8.58
CA PHE A 129 -1.48 5.31 8.51
C PHE A 129 -1.15 4.70 7.15
N SER A 130 -2.16 4.28 6.40
CA SER A 130 -1.97 3.75 5.06
C SER A 130 -3.24 3.97 4.26
N PHE A 131 -3.18 4.19 2.95
CA PHE A 131 -4.34 4.29 2.07
C PHE A 131 -3.90 4.23 0.61
N VAL A 132 -4.82 3.90 -0.29
CA VAL A 132 -4.59 3.98 -1.73
C VAL A 132 -5.24 5.24 -2.28
N VAL A 133 -4.61 5.87 -3.27
CA VAL A 133 -5.16 6.91 -4.12
C VAL A 133 -5.29 6.34 -5.52
N GLU A 134 -6.49 6.37 -6.09
CA GLU A 134 -6.80 6.09 -7.49
C GLU A 134 -6.86 7.44 -8.22
N PHE A 135 -6.00 7.62 -9.20
CA PHE A 135 -5.94 8.83 -10.00
C PHE A 135 -7.13 8.86 -10.97
N ALA A 136 -7.70 10.03 -11.24
CA ALA A 136 -8.70 10.20 -12.28
C ALA A 136 -8.09 9.97 -13.69
N SER A 137 -6.87 10.46 -13.88
CA SER A 137 -6.10 10.40 -15.13
C SER A 137 -4.74 9.75 -14.86
N PRO A 138 -4.30 8.77 -15.69
CA PRO A 138 -2.99 8.15 -15.50
C PRO A 138 -1.85 9.16 -15.60
N ILE A 139 -0.86 9.06 -14.72
CA ILE A 139 0.29 9.96 -14.67
C ILE A 139 1.43 9.31 -15.46
N PRO A 140 1.89 9.89 -16.58
CA PRO A 140 2.98 9.33 -17.36
C PRO A 140 4.28 9.35 -16.56
N PHE A 141 5.17 8.41 -16.84
CA PHE A 141 6.52 8.33 -16.27
C PHE A 141 7.44 7.64 -17.28
N VAL A 142 8.69 8.06 -17.34
CA VAL A 142 9.72 7.41 -18.17
C VAL A 142 10.77 6.80 -17.26
N THR A 143 10.97 5.49 -17.40
CA THR A 143 11.97 4.72 -16.65
C THR A 143 13.39 5.11 -17.04
N THR A 144 14.37 4.66 -16.26
CA THR A 144 15.81 4.86 -16.55
C THR A 144 16.25 4.27 -17.89
N ASN A 145 15.62 3.17 -18.33
CA ASN A 145 15.84 2.58 -19.66
C ASN A 145 14.98 3.21 -20.78
N GLY A 146 14.30 4.33 -20.53
CA GLY A 146 13.55 5.08 -21.55
C GLY A 146 12.18 4.48 -21.90
N VAL A 147 11.66 3.54 -21.10
CA VAL A 147 10.33 2.97 -21.32
C VAL A 147 9.28 3.88 -20.69
N SER A 148 8.27 4.23 -21.49
CA SER A 148 7.12 5.00 -21.02
C SER A 148 6.11 4.09 -20.33
N LEU A 149 5.70 4.49 -19.14
CA LEU A 149 4.70 3.85 -18.30
C LEU A 149 3.71 4.90 -17.82
N THR A 150 2.58 4.44 -17.29
CA THR A 150 1.61 5.27 -16.61
C THR A 150 1.31 4.72 -15.22
N TRP A 151 1.29 5.61 -14.23
CA TRP A 151 0.81 5.31 -12.89
C TRP A 151 -0.68 5.60 -12.81
N THR A 152 -1.41 4.65 -12.25
CA THR A 152 -2.87 4.77 -12.08
C THR A 152 -3.26 4.89 -10.62
N HIS A 153 -2.39 4.43 -9.70
CA HIS A 153 -2.63 4.50 -8.28
C HIS A 153 -1.35 4.77 -7.50
N ALA A 154 -1.52 5.23 -6.26
CA ALA A 154 -0.46 5.29 -5.25
C ALA A 154 -0.91 4.62 -3.96
N LEU A 155 -0.14 3.66 -3.45
CA LEU A 155 -0.26 3.16 -2.08
C LEU A 155 0.61 4.03 -1.16
N VAL A 156 -0.02 4.79 -0.29
CA VAL A 156 0.64 5.66 0.68
C VAL A 156 0.68 4.95 2.02
N THR A 157 1.85 4.84 2.65
CA THR A 157 1.99 4.25 3.99
C THR A 157 2.97 5.02 4.85
N ARG A 158 2.55 5.35 6.07
CA ARG A 158 3.35 6.00 7.10
C ARG A 158 3.66 5.01 8.22
N PHE A 159 4.93 4.86 8.56
CA PHE A 159 5.42 4.10 9.70
C PHE A 159 6.04 5.03 10.75
N GLY A 160 5.96 4.62 12.01
CA GLY A 160 6.88 5.14 13.04
C GLY A 160 8.09 4.24 13.12
N ALA A 161 9.28 4.84 13.19
CA ALA A 161 10.43 4.14 13.71
C ALA A 161 10.14 3.78 15.17
N LYS A 162 10.34 2.51 15.53
CA LYS A 162 10.17 2.04 16.91
C LYS A 162 11.29 2.49 17.83
N GLU A 163 12.44 2.83 17.28
CA GLU A 163 13.69 2.98 18.04
C GLU A 163 14.02 4.45 18.35
N ASP A 164 13.53 5.40 17.56
CA ASP A 164 13.62 6.83 17.84
C ASP A 164 12.22 7.41 18.04
N GLU A 165 11.92 7.90 19.26
CA GLU A 165 10.68 8.62 19.59
C GLU A 165 10.62 9.95 18.81
N GLY A 166 10.35 9.87 17.52
CA GLY A 166 10.32 11.03 16.64
C GLY A 166 10.38 10.65 15.16
N SER A 167 11.23 9.70 14.79
CA SER A 167 11.48 9.33 13.39
C SER A 167 10.25 8.68 12.77
N GLN A 168 9.70 9.32 11.74
CA GLN A 168 8.65 8.74 10.89
C GLN A 168 9.25 8.36 9.56
N ALA A 169 8.60 7.47 8.83
CA ALA A 169 8.91 7.18 7.43
C ALA A 169 7.59 7.18 6.65
N ILE A 170 7.55 7.89 5.53
CA ILE A 170 6.41 7.91 4.61
C ILE A 170 6.88 7.26 3.34
N PHE A 171 6.22 6.17 2.96
CA PHE A 171 6.43 5.44 1.72
C PHE A 171 5.25 5.71 0.78
N ILE A 172 5.55 6.00 -0.49
CA ILE A 172 4.55 6.20 -1.52
C ILE A 172 4.88 5.26 -2.67
N ARG A 173 4.10 4.20 -2.83
CA ARG A 173 4.33 3.18 -3.84
C ARG A 173 3.43 3.41 -5.04
N MET A 174 4.03 3.73 -6.18
CA MET A 174 3.31 3.92 -7.43
C MET A 174 2.90 2.57 -8.02
N LEU A 175 1.67 2.48 -8.54
CA LEU A 175 1.13 1.27 -9.15
C LEU A 175 0.75 1.58 -10.60
N SER A 176 1.38 0.88 -11.54
CA SER A 176 1.16 1.03 -12.99
C SER A 176 0.13 0.04 -13.53
N LYS A 177 -0.47 0.39 -14.67
CA LYS A 177 -1.30 -0.52 -15.46
C LYS A 177 -0.51 -1.33 -16.50
N GLU A 178 0.46 -0.71 -17.17
CA GLU A 178 1.17 -1.38 -18.27
C GLU A 178 2.25 -2.36 -17.79
N GLY A 179 2.64 -2.27 -16.52
CA GLY A 179 3.38 -3.33 -15.85
C GLY A 179 2.44 -4.50 -15.52
N HIS A 180 2.32 -5.48 -16.41
CA HIS A 180 1.81 -6.79 -16.00
C HIS A 180 2.79 -7.41 -15.00
N LEU A 181 2.59 -7.08 -13.73
CA LEU A 181 3.48 -7.26 -12.58
C LEU A 181 3.70 -8.72 -12.15
N THR A 182 3.39 -9.72 -12.98
CA THR A 182 3.68 -11.12 -12.66
C THR A 182 4.92 -11.57 -13.40
N PHE A 183 5.98 -11.95 -12.67
CA PHE A 183 7.21 -12.49 -13.26
C PHE A 183 6.95 -13.79 -14.01
N PHE A 184 5.91 -14.51 -13.60
CA PHE A 184 5.56 -15.80 -14.16
C PHE A 184 4.09 -15.80 -14.57
N ASN A 185 3.81 -16.21 -15.80
CA ASN A 185 2.44 -16.54 -16.15
C ASN A 185 1.97 -17.78 -15.35
N GLY A 186 0.66 -18.02 -15.31
CA GLY A 186 0.09 -19.12 -14.53
C GLY A 186 0.65 -20.52 -14.89
N LYS A 187 1.06 -20.73 -16.15
CA LYS A 187 1.65 -21.99 -16.60
C LYS A 187 3.10 -22.15 -16.12
N GLU A 188 3.90 -21.09 -16.22
CA GLU A 188 5.28 -21.04 -15.70
C GLU A 188 5.30 -21.24 -14.20
N ARG A 189 4.49 -20.46 -13.47
CA ARG A 189 4.37 -20.57 -12.02
C ARG A 189 3.98 -21.98 -11.59
N LYS A 190 3.05 -22.63 -12.32
CA LYS A 190 2.67 -24.02 -12.06
C LYS A 190 3.82 -25.01 -12.26
N ARG A 191 4.66 -24.82 -13.30
CA ARG A 191 5.84 -25.68 -13.53
C ARG A 191 6.90 -25.49 -12.45
N ILE A 192 7.23 -24.24 -12.12
CA ILE A 192 8.21 -23.91 -11.06
C ILE A 192 7.75 -24.51 -9.73
N MET A 193 6.50 -24.27 -9.32
CA MET A 193 5.95 -24.80 -8.08
C MET A 193 5.87 -26.34 -8.08
N GLY A 194 5.66 -26.97 -9.24
CA GLY A 194 5.71 -28.42 -9.41
C GLY A 194 7.11 -28.96 -9.12
N ALA A 195 8.13 -28.42 -9.77
CA ALA A 195 9.52 -28.80 -9.57
C ALA A 195 9.98 -28.64 -8.11
N LEU A 196 9.64 -27.51 -7.48
CA LEU A 196 9.94 -27.27 -6.05
C LEU A 196 9.27 -28.27 -5.11
N LYS A 197 8.07 -28.75 -5.46
CA LYS A 197 7.32 -29.75 -4.69
C LYS A 197 7.94 -31.14 -4.85
N ASP A 198 8.45 -31.45 -6.04
CA ASP A 198 9.10 -32.72 -6.35
C ASP A 198 10.56 -32.78 -5.86
N GLY A 199 11.08 -31.65 -5.34
CA GLY A 199 12.46 -31.54 -4.84
C GLY A 199 13.50 -31.33 -5.94
N ASP A 200 13.08 -31.05 -7.18
CA ASP A 200 13.98 -30.78 -8.31
C ASP A 200 14.30 -29.28 -8.38
N ASP A 201 15.19 -28.85 -7.49
CA ASP A 201 15.58 -27.44 -7.33
C ASP A 201 16.28 -26.90 -8.59
N MET A 202 17.01 -27.76 -9.30
CA MET A 202 17.66 -27.39 -10.56
C MET A 202 16.65 -27.21 -11.70
N ALA A 203 15.59 -28.01 -11.79
CA ALA A 203 14.51 -27.77 -12.75
C ALA A 203 13.76 -26.46 -12.45
N ALA A 204 13.48 -26.18 -11.18
CA ALA A 204 12.85 -24.92 -10.77
C ALA A 204 13.72 -23.71 -11.16
N ALA A 205 15.02 -23.75 -10.89
CA ALA A 205 15.94 -22.68 -11.27
C ALA A 205 16.09 -22.54 -12.79
N ARG A 206 16.10 -23.65 -13.56
CA ARG A 206 16.11 -23.60 -15.03
C ARG A 206 14.87 -22.93 -15.59
N GLU A 207 13.68 -23.29 -15.10
CA GLU A 207 12.43 -22.64 -15.51
C GLU A 207 12.46 -21.14 -15.22
N ILE A 208 12.97 -20.75 -14.04
CA ILE A 208 13.15 -19.34 -13.70
C ILE A 208 14.14 -18.64 -14.62
N HIS A 209 15.28 -19.25 -14.94
CA HIS A 209 16.26 -18.64 -15.84
C HIS A 209 15.67 -18.43 -17.25
N LEU A 210 14.92 -19.43 -17.75
CA LEU A 210 14.22 -19.34 -19.04
C LEU A 210 13.14 -18.25 -19.04
N SER A 211 12.42 -18.06 -17.92
CA SER A 211 11.47 -16.96 -17.74
C SER A 211 12.18 -15.61 -17.54
N GLY A 212 13.31 -15.59 -16.83
CA GLY A 212 14.06 -14.42 -16.37
C GLY A 212 14.90 -13.74 -17.45
N LEU A 213 15.24 -14.45 -18.52
CA LEU A 213 15.78 -13.84 -19.75
C LEU A 213 14.82 -12.82 -20.39
N ARG A 214 13.56 -12.75 -19.93
CA ARG A 214 12.56 -11.74 -20.34
C ARG A 214 12.36 -10.63 -19.30
N THR A 215 12.95 -10.72 -18.12
CA THR A 215 12.62 -9.86 -16.97
C THR A 215 13.63 -8.76 -16.68
N GLY A 216 14.79 -8.73 -17.36
CA GLY A 216 15.79 -7.67 -17.19
C GLY A 216 15.20 -6.26 -17.35
N ASP A 217 14.29 -6.09 -18.31
CA ASP A 217 13.54 -4.85 -18.50
C ASP A 217 12.37 -4.71 -17.48
N VAL A 218 11.73 -5.81 -17.10
CA VAL A 218 10.55 -5.82 -16.20
C VAL A 218 10.85 -5.28 -14.81
N PHE A 219 12.08 -5.43 -14.32
CA PHE A 219 12.46 -4.95 -12.98
C PHE A 219 12.57 -3.42 -12.89
N GLU A 220 13.02 -2.74 -13.94
CA GLU A 220 12.98 -1.27 -14.02
C GLU A 220 11.56 -0.75 -14.30
N LEU A 221 10.73 -1.56 -14.98
CA LEU A 221 9.35 -1.23 -15.34
C LEU A 221 8.36 -1.22 -14.18
N GLN A 222 8.78 -1.57 -12.97
CA GLN A 222 7.87 -1.53 -11.81
C GLN A 222 7.61 -0.09 -11.33
N GLY A 223 8.25 0.92 -11.94
CA GLY A 223 7.85 2.33 -11.86
C GLY A 223 7.74 2.85 -10.42
N GLN A 224 8.46 2.22 -9.49
CA GLN A 224 8.12 2.34 -8.09
C GLN A 224 9.06 3.30 -7.40
N VAL A 225 8.63 4.55 -7.24
CA VAL A 225 9.47 5.55 -6.58
C VAL A 225 9.22 5.57 -5.07
N GLN A 226 10.12 4.91 -4.36
CA GLN A 226 10.29 4.87 -2.91
C GLN A 226 10.63 6.22 -2.24
N PHE A 227 9.71 7.08 -1.80
CA PHE A 227 10.09 8.19 -0.88
C PHE A 227 10.20 7.69 0.56
N SER A 228 11.10 8.27 1.35
CA SER A 228 11.22 7.99 2.78
C SER A 228 11.62 9.27 3.48
N ILE A 229 10.66 9.89 4.18
CA ILE A 229 10.88 11.14 4.92
C ILE A 229 11.15 10.78 6.37
N PHE A 230 12.40 10.97 6.81
CA PHE A 230 12.82 10.71 8.19
C PHE A 230 12.78 11.97 9.03
N ARG A 231 12.06 11.94 10.16
CA ARG A 231 12.11 13.00 11.17
C ARG A 231 13.33 12.80 12.06
N SER A 232 14.49 13.25 11.62
CA SER A 232 15.65 13.38 12.50
C SER A 232 15.71 14.78 13.11
N ASN A 233 16.27 14.91 14.31
CA ASN A 233 16.52 16.19 15.00
C ASN A 233 17.60 17.07 14.31
N VAL A 234 17.89 16.81 13.04
CA VAL A 234 18.95 17.50 12.29
C VAL A 234 18.27 18.60 11.48
N ASP A 235 18.60 19.85 11.77
CA ASP A 235 18.11 21.04 11.06
C ASP A 235 18.29 20.95 9.52
N GLU A 236 19.19 20.07 9.03
CA GLU A 236 19.46 19.80 7.61
C GLU A 236 18.36 18.98 6.88
N MET A 237 17.48 18.26 7.58
CA MET A 237 16.39 17.50 6.92
C MET A 237 15.13 18.33 6.63
N ARG A 238 15.04 19.55 7.17
CA ARG A 238 13.91 20.47 6.94
C ARG A 238 13.82 20.99 5.50
N ASP A 239 14.89 20.85 4.72
CA ASP A 239 15.02 21.39 3.35
C ASP A 239 14.92 20.33 2.24
N LEU A 240 14.67 19.06 2.56
CA LEU A 240 14.86 17.93 1.62
C LEU A 240 13.71 17.67 0.65
N VAL A 241 12.51 18.23 0.88
CA VAL A 241 11.37 18.08 -0.05
C VAL A 241 10.52 19.37 -0.02
N ARG A 242 10.98 20.42 -0.69
CA ARG A 242 10.12 21.57 -1.02
C ARG A 242 9.43 21.30 -2.35
N PHE A 243 8.12 21.55 -2.41
CA PHE A 243 7.33 21.58 -3.64
C PHE A 243 7.23 23.03 -4.09
N ASP A 244 8.14 23.47 -4.94
CA ASP A 244 7.94 24.73 -5.65
C ASP A 244 7.41 24.47 -7.07
N GLU A 245 7.25 25.56 -7.82
CA GLU A 245 6.70 25.56 -9.18
C GLU A 245 7.57 24.78 -10.17
N GLU A 246 8.86 24.56 -9.86
CA GLU A 246 9.83 23.84 -10.70
C GLU A 246 9.91 22.34 -10.35
N GLY A 247 9.27 21.89 -9.26
CA GLY A 247 9.15 20.48 -8.89
C GLY A 247 9.70 20.18 -7.49
N MET A 248 10.13 18.93 -7.29
CA MET A 248 10.70 18.49 -6.02
C MET A 248 12.20 18.79 -6.04
N HIS A 249 12.66 19.86 -5.38
CA HIS A 249 14.10 20.15 -5.33
C HIS A 249 14.85 19.18 -4.41
N TRP A 250 15.64 18.31 -5.03
CA TRP A 250 16.57 17.41 -4.36
C TRP A 250 17.82 18.16 -3.92
N ARG A 251 17.89 18.65 -2.69
CA ARG A 251 19.18 19.11 -2.13
C ARG A 251 19.94 17.94 -1.50
N ARG A 252 21.02 17.51 -2.14
CA ARG A 252 22.04 16.63 -1.54
C ARG A 252 22.66 17.33 -0.33
N THR A 253 22.26 16.94 0.88
CA THR A 253 22.97 17.32 2.10
C THR A 253 23.94 16.19 2.48
N ASN A 254 25.24 16.51 2.39
CA ASN A 254 26.41 15.78 2.88
C ASN A 254 26.73 14.35 2.34
N PRO A 255 28.01 14.06 2.04
CA PRO A 255 28.49 12.73 1.68
C PRO A 255 28.61 11.86 2.94
N GLY A 256 27.55 11.14 3.31
CA GLY A 256 27.65 10.15 4.39
C GLY A 256 26.38 9.71 5.08
N ARG A 257 25.21 10.32 4.81
CA ARG A 257 23.93 9.89 5.40
C ARG A 257 22.82 9.91 4.35
N HIS A 258 22.35 8.72 3.99
CA HIS A 258 21.44 8.47 2.88
C HIS A 258 19.99 8.87 3.23
N ALA A 259 19.59 10.10 2.89
CA ALA A 259 18.18 10.53 2.89
C ALA A 259 17.39 10.03 1.65
N PHE A 260 18.05 9.28 0.77
CA PHE A 260 17.43 8.50 -0.29
C PHE A 260 18.30 7.26 -0.49
N ASN A 261 17.74 6.07 -0.34
CA ASN A 261 18.50 4.83 -0.51
C ASN A 261 18.58 4.38 -1.97
N SER A 262 18.64 5.32 -2.91
CA SER A 262 19.06 5.01 -4.27
C SER A 262 19.85 6.16 -4.87
N SER A 263 21.12 5.88 -5.11
CA SER A 263 22.07 6.51 -6.02
C SER A 263 21.61 6.58 -7.49
N ILE A 264 20.30 6.52 -7.76
CA ILE A 264 19.72 6.54 -9.10
C ILE A 264 19.39 8.00 -9.41
N ARG A 265 20.14 8.59 -10.35
CA ARG A 265 19.68 9.81 -11.02
C ARG A 265 18.45 9.42 -11.84
N LEU A 266 17.27 9.79 -11.36
CA LEU A 266 16.06 9.68 -12.16
C LEU A 266 16.17 10.68 -13.34
N PRO A 267 15.66 10.34 -14.52
CA PRO A 267 15.42 11.31 -15.58
C PRO A 267 14.62 12.52 -15.05
N GLU A 268 14.79 13.70 -15.64
CA GLU A 268 14.06 14.91 -15.22
C GLU A 268 12.54 14.73 -15.27
N GLU A 269 12.05 14.08 -16.34
CA GLU A 269 10.65 13.70 -16.53
C GLU A 269 10.13 12.79 -15.39
N ALA A 270 10.99 11.89 -14.89
CA ALA A 270 10.68 11.01 -13.78
C ALA A 270 10.56 11.80 -12.45
N VAL A 271 11.40 12.82 -12.25
CA VAL A 271 11.31 13.72 -11.09
C VAL A 271 10.02 14.52 -11.12
N GLU A 272 9.67 15.08 -12.28
CA GLU A 272 8.45 15.88 -12.46
C GLU A 272 7.18 15.04 -12.17
N SER A 273 7.09 13.88 -12.80
CA SER A 273 5.96 12.94 -12.62
C SER A 273 5.77 12.55 -11.17
N THR A 274 6.88 12.37 -10.46
CA THR A 274 6.87 12.04 -9.05
C THR A 274 6.45 13.21 -8.17
N GLY A 275 6.89 14.43 -8.50
CA GLY A 275 6.44 15.66 -7.87
C GLY A 275 4.93 15.84 -7.98
N ARG A 276 4.35 15.55 -9.15
CA ARG A 276 2.88 15.56 -9.36
C ARG A 276 2.17 14.62 -8.39
N VAL A 277 2.62 13.37 -8.26
CA VAL A 277 2.01 12.41 -7.33
C VAL A 277 2.11 12.87 -5.89
N ALA A 278 3.27 13.38 -5.48
CA ALA A 278 3.44 13.87 -4.13
C ALA A 278 2.47 15.03 -3.84
N ARG A 279 2.32 16.02 -4.74
CA ARG A 279 1.34 17.10 -4.60
C ARG A 279 -0.10 16.59 -4.52
N ILE A 280 -0.45 15.57 -5.31
CA ILE A 280 -1.76 14.89 -5.21
C ILE A 280 -1.98 14.30 -3.81
N VAL A 281 -1.01 13.54 -3.29
CA VAL A 281 -1.11 12.92 -1.96
C VAL A 281 -1.23 13.98 -0.87
N LEU A 282 -0.48 15.09 -0.99
CA LEU A 282 -0.54 16.23 -0.08
C LEU A 282 -1.91 16.91 -0.11
N GLY A 283 -2.38 17.30 -1.30
CA GLY A 283 -3.65 17.98 -1.49
C GLY A 283 -4.80 17.16 -0.92
N LEU A 284 -4.83 15.86 -1.22
CA LEU A 284 -5.81 14.94 -0.65
C LEU A 284 -5.75 14.89 0.89
N CYS A 285 -4.55 14.89 1.49
CA CYS A 285 -4.42 14.88 2.95
C CYS A 285 -4.94 16.18 3.58
N LEU A 286 -4.63 17.33 2.97
CA LEU A 286 -5.11 18.64 3.43
C LEU A 286 -6.63 18.73 3.34
N ASP A 287 -7.22 18.28 2.23
CA ASP A 287 -8.67 18.29 2.04
C ASP A 287 -9.37 17.38 3.06
N LEU A 288 -8.84 16.19 3.30
CA LEU A 288 -9.37 15.28 4.32
C LEU A 288 -9.25 15.84 5.75
N ASP A 289 -8.23 16.65 6.03
CA ASP A 289 -8.08 17.34 7.32
C ASP A 289 -9.10 18.47 7.47
N MET A 290 -9.29 19.30 6.42
CA MET A 290 -10.31 20.36 6.39
C MET A 290 -11.72 19.82 6.61
N LEU A 291 -12.03 18.64 6.09
CA LEU A 291 -13.33 17.98 6.29
C LEU A 291 -13.56 17.45 7.71
N GLY A 292 -12.55 17.49 8.60
CA GLY A 292 -12.59 16.83 9.89
C GLY A 292 -12.71 15.30 9.77
N ALA A 293 -12.49 14.76 8.57
CA ALA A 293 -12.56 13.33 8.27
C ALA A 293 -11.32 12.59 8.81
N SER A 294 -10.29 13.33 9.22
CA SER A 294 -9.12 12.84 9.93
C SER A 294 -9.45 12.68 11.43
N PRO A 295 -9.64 11.45 11.95
CA PRO A 295 -9.58 11.27 13.39
C PRO A 295 -8.17 11.66 13.81
N ARG A 296 -7.96 12.79 14.50
CA ARG A 296 -6.63 13.19 15.03
C ARG A 296 -5.98 11.97 15.66
N VAL A 297 -5.05 11.33 14.94
CA VAL A 297 -4.43 10.09 15.38
C VAL A 297 -3.38 10.50 16.41
N ALA A 298 -3.84 10.69 17.64
CA ALA A 298 -2.94 10.94 18.75
C ALA A 298 -2.05 9.70 18.91
N TRP A 299 -0.73 9.90 18.76
CA TRP A 299 0.33 8.92 18.95
C TRP A 299 0.44 8.40 20.39
N THR A 300 -0.46 8.80 21.30
CA THR A 300 -0.43 8.32 22.67
C THR A 300 -0.58 6.81 22.64
N LYS A 301 0.51 6.12 23.02
CA LYS A 301 0.61 4.67 23.23
C LYS A 301 -0.70 4.18 23.84
N ARG A 302 -1.68 3.80 23.01
CA ARG A 302 -2.85 3.11 23.50
C ARG A 302 -2.28 1.79 23.96
N LYS A 303 -2.12 1.64 25.29
CA LYS A 303 -1.91 0.35 25.92
C LYS A 303 -2.90 -0.57 25.22
N THR A 304 -2.37 -1.52 24.46
CA THR A 304 -3.10 -2.43 23.59
C THR A 304 -3.91 -3.37 24.47
N GLY A 305 -4.95 -2.83 25.11
CA GLY A 305 -6.04 -3.61 25.65
C GLY A 305 -6.61 -4.40 24.48
N ARG A 306 -6.47 -5.72 24.53
CA ARG A 306 -7.07 -6.66 23.59
C ARG A 306 -8.55 -6.31 23.43
N LYS A 307 -8.92 -5.70 22.29
CA LYS A 307 -10.22 -5.75 21.58
C LYS A 307 -10.36 -4.57 20.61
N TYR A 308 -9.50 -4.52 19.59
CA TYR A 308 -9.96 -3.98 18.32
C TYR A 308 -9.86 -5.07 17.27
N VAL A 309 -10.96 -5.83 17.15
CA VAL A 309 -11.25 -6.62 15.96
C VAL A 309 -11.60 -5.59 14.88
N GLY A 310 -10.59 -5.12 14.15
CA GLY A 310 -10.82 -4.27 12.99
C GLY A 310 -11.77 -4.93 11.98
N PRO A 311 -12.15 -4.24 10.89
CA PRO A 311 -13.00 -4.79 9.83
C PRO A 311 -12.46 -6.08 9.18
N LEU A 312 -11.25 -6.51 9.53
CA LEU A 312 -10.67 -7.84 9.32
C LEU A 312 -11.61 -9.01 9.65
N GLY A 313 -12.59 -8.85 10.53
CA GLY A 313 -13.54 -9.92 10.82
C GLY A 313 -14.38 -10.37 9.60
N ILE A 314 -14.39 -9.59 8.51
CA ILE A 314 -15.22 -9.84 7.33
C ILE A 314 -14.47 -10.65 6.26
N ILE A 315 -13.14 -10.60 6.24
CA ILE A 315 -12.31 -11.30 5.24
C ILE A 315 -11.80 -12.60 5.86
N THR A 316 -12.30 -13.73 5.38
CA THR A 316 -11.98 -15.06 5.92
C THR A 316 -11.24 -15.95 4.93
N LYS A 317 -10.97 -15.46 3.72
CA LYS A 317 -10.32 -16.19 2.64
C LYS A 317 -9.12 -15.41 2.13
N GLU A 318 -8.05 -16.13 1.78
CA GLU A 318 -6.81 -15.54 1.25
C GLU A 318 -7.04 -14.80 -0.08
N THR A 319 -8.01 -15.27 -0.88
CA THR A 319 -8.41 -14.64 -2.15
C THR A 319 -9.11 -13.29 -1.99
N ASP A 320 -9.61 -13.00 -0.78
CA ASP A 320 -10.33 -11.77 -0.50
C ASP A 320 -9.40 -10.73 0.20
N VAL A 321 -8.09 -10.97 0.31
CA VAL A 321 -7.20 -10.13 1.13
C VAL A 321 -7.09 -8.67 0.63
N CYS A 322 -7.19 -8.47 -0.69
CA CYS A 322 -7.23 -7.17 -1.35
C CYS A 322 -8.64 -6.56 -1.44
N LYS A 323 -9.67 -7.31 -1.02
CA LYS A 323 -11.05 -6.89 -1.22
C LYS A 323 -11.44 -5.72 -0.33
N ILE A 324 -12.06 -4.72 -0.94
CA ILE A 324 -12.68 -3.56 -0.31
C ILE A 324 -14.20 -3.82 -0.25
N LEU A 325 -14.79 -3.59 0.92
CA LEU A 325 -16.10 -4.14 1.26
C LEU A 325 -17.27 -3.30 0.76
N GLY A 326 -17.04 -2.01 0.51
CA GLY A 326 -18.00 -1.21 -0.19
C GLY A 326 -17.49 0.16 -0.56
N ARG A 327 -18.41 0.96 -1.09
CA ARG A 327 -18.12 2.26 -1.68
C ARG A 327 -18.92 3.33 -0.95
N GLY A 328 -18.31 4.49 -0.76
CA GLY A 328 -18.93 5.67 -0.20
C GLY A 328 -18.61 6.90 -1.04
N ILE A 329 -19.41 7.94 -0.86
CA ILE A 329 -19.20 9.25 -1.49
C ILE A 329 -19.07 10.27 -0.35
N ILE A 330 -18.04 11.10 -0.42
CA ILE A 330 -17.89 12.29 0.42
C ILE A 330 -18.25 13.49 -0.44
N ASP A 331 -19.24 14.25 0.01
CA ASP A 331 -19.64 15.53 -0.58
C ASP A 331 -19.15 16.65 0.35
N PRO A 332 -18.02 17.32 0.07
CA PRO A 332 -17.45 18.36 0.93
C PRO A 332 -18.45 19.44 1.36
N ASN A 333 -19.38 19.80 0.47
CA ASN A 333 -20.40 20.83 0.73
C ASN A 333 -21.40 20.42 1.82
N ARG A 334 -21.51 19.12 2.12
CA ARG A 334 -22.35 18.60 3.22
C ARG A 334 -21.66 18.58 4.58
N TYR A 335 -20.38 18.96 4.66
CA TYR A 335 -19.60 19.02 5.89
C TYR A 335 -19.46 20.48 6.32
N PRO A 336 -20.46 21.08 7.00
CA PRO A 336 -20.25 22.38 7.62
C PRO A 336 -19.10 22.22 8.63
N GLY A 337 -18.06 23.05 8.52
CA GLY A 337 -16.79 22.97 9.26
C GLY A 337 -16.85 22.97 10.79
N SER A 338 -18.03 22.78 11.39
CA SER A 338 -18.22 22.51 12.80
C SER A 338 -18.26 21.00 13.08
N SER A 339 -17.19 20.50 13.69
CA SER A 339 -17.19 19.20 14.36
C SER A 339 -18.19 19.21 15.52
N ARG A 340 -19.47 18.88 15.26
CA ARG A 340 -20.38 18.51 16.34
C ARG A 340 -19.79 17.28 17.01
N ASN A 341 -19.18 17.47 18.18
CA ASN A 341 -18.69 16.41 19.04
C ASN A 341 -19.86 15.52 19.50
N LEU A 342 -20.29 14.59 18.64
CA LEU A 342 -21.27 13.54 18.97
C LEU A 342 -20.68 12.45 19.88
N LYS A 343 -19.46 12.66 20.40
CA LYS A 343 -18.81 11.81 21.41
C LYS A 343 -19.58 11.94 22.74
N GLY A 344 -20.64 11.16 22.91
CA GLY A 344 -21.32 11.05 24.20
C GLY A 344 -22.73 10.46 24.15
N GLN A 345 -23.42 10.51 23.01
CA GLN A 345 -24.85 10.17 22.96
C GLN A 345 -25.12 8.73 22.47
N GLY A 346 -24.50 7.69 23.05
CA GLY A 346 -24.92 6.29 22.82
C GLY A 346 -25.02 5.78 21.36
N PHE A 347 -24.58 6.55 20.37
CA PHE A 347 -24.79 6.24 18.96
C PHE A 347 -23.83 5.12 18.54
N VAL A 348 -24.39 4.12 17.87
CA VAL A 348 -23.60 3.07 17.24
C VAL A 348 -22.85 3.69 16.05
N ARG A 349 -21.52 3.65 16.09
CA ARG A 349 -20.68 4.19 15.01
C ARG A 349 -21.04 3.58 13.65
N PRO A 350 -20.81 4.31 12.55
CA PRO A 350 -20.86 3.73 11.22
C PRO A 350 -19.98 2.47 11.13
N HIS A 351 -20.53 1.38 10.60
CA HIS A 351 -19.80 0.13 10.44
C HIS A 351 -20.33 -0.73 9.30
N TRP A 352 -19.45 -1.54 8.71
CA TRP A 352 -19.84 -2.55 7.73
C TRP A 352 -20.52 -3.73 8.42
N ARG A 353 -21.79 -3.99 8.07
CA ARG A 353 -22.46 -5.23 8.43
C ARG A 353 -22.10 -6.31 7.40
N ARG A 354 -21.70 -7.48 7.90
CA ARG A 354 -21.32 -8.63 7.07
C ARG A 354 -22.43 -9.07 6.12
N LYS A 355 -22.02 -9.55 4.94
CA LYS A 355 -22.86 -10.36 4.07
C LYS A 355 -23.36 -11.58 4.85
N HIS A 356 -24.66 -11.79 4.90
CA HIS A 356 -25.28 -12.89 5.65
C HIS A 356 -26.55 -13.34 4.96
N ARG A 357 -26.99 -14.57 5.25
CA ARG A 357 -28.32 -15.02 4.82
C ARG A 357 -29.35 -14.65 5.87
N LYS A 358 -30.51 -14.17 5.44
CA LYS A 358 -31.70 -13.95 6.27
C LYS A 358 -32.85 -14.82 5.77
N ARG A 359 -33.89 -14.93 6.60
CA ARG A 359 -35.14 -15.59 6.19
C ARG A 359 -35.94 -14.65 5.26
N PRO A 360 -36.75 -15.19 4.35
CA PRO A 360 -37.71 -14.38 3.59
C PRO A 360 -38.59 -13.52 4.51
N PRO A 361 -39.03 -12.34 4.08
CA PRO A 361 -40.03 -11.56 4.83
C PRO A 361 -41.24 -12.42 5.19
N TYR A 362 -41.79 -12.25 6.38
CA TYR A 362 -42.99 -12.95 6.88
C TYR A 362 -42.87 -14.49 7.00
N SER A 363 -41.67 -15.05 6.87
CA SER A 363 -41.47 -16.50 7.05
C SER A 363 -41.35 -16.88 8.53
N PRO A 364 -41.81 -18.09 8.92
CA PRO A 364 -41.81 -18.50 10.31
C PRO A 364 -40.40 -18.67 10.91
N PRO A 365 -40.27 -18.68 12.26
CA PRO A 365 -38.98 -18.70 12.96
C PRO A 365 -38.12 -19.96 12.77
N ASP A 366 -38.58 -20.96 12.04
CA ASP A 366 -37.88 -22.18 11.67
C ASP A 366 -37.44 -22.20 10.20
N HIS A 367 -38.00 -21.30 9.36
CA HIS A 367 -37.73 -21.27 7.94
C HIS A 367 -36.23 -21.12 7.64
N PRO A 368 -35.67 -21.85 6.65
CA PRO A 368 -34.27 -21.71 6.28
C PRO A 368 -33.93 -20.29 5.84
N LYS A 369 -32.70 -19.86 6.15
CA LYS A 369 -32.16 -18.56 5.72
C LYS A 369 -31.74 -18.66 4.25
N THR A 370 -32.64 -18.30 3.35
CA THR A 370 -32.43 -18.41 1.89
C THR A 370 -32.04 -17.09 1.21
N VAL A 371 -32.40 -15.95 1.79
CA VAL A 371 -32.18 -14.63 1.17
C VAL A 371 -30.78 -14.13 1.51
N LEU A 372 -29.93 -13.95 0.50
CA LEU A 372 -28.59 -13.40 0.70
C LEU A 372 -28.65 -11.87 0.81
N VAL A 373 -28.28 -11.35 1.97
CA VAL A 373 -28.13 -9.91 2.22
C VAL A 373 -26.67 -9.54 1.92
N PRO A 374 -26.40 -8.60 1.00
CA PRO A 374 -25.04 -8.14 0.75
C PRO A 374 -24.48 -7.41 1.98
N ALA A 375 -23.15 -7.21 2.00
CA ALA A 375 -22.56 -6.32 3.00
C ALA A 375 -23.15 -4.91 2.80
N ARG A 376 -23.50 -4.24 3.90
CA ARG A 376 -24.10 -2.90 3.86
C ARG A 376 -23.52 -2.04 4.96
N LEU A 377 -23.36 -0.76 4.67
CA LEU A 377 -22.99 0.23 5.65
C LEU A 377 -24.17 0.55 6.55
N ILE A 378 -23.99 0.33 7.85
CA ILE A 378 -24.97 0.68 8.87
C ILE A 378 -24.60 2.06 9.41
N ASN A 379 -25.61 2.90 9.62
CA ASN A 379 -25.47 4.28 10.07
C ASN A 379 -24.59 5.12 9.13
N GLU A 380 -24.78 4.94 7.83
CA GLU A 380 -24.09 5.70 6.77
C GLU A 380 -24.22 7.21 6.94
N HIS A 381 -25.40 7.69 7.37
CA HIS A 381 -25.64 9.10 7.71
C HIS A 381 -24.73 9.65 8.82
N LEU A 382 -24.05 8.80 9.59
CA LEU A 382 -23.10 9.19 10.63
C LEU A 382 -21.64 9.22 10.13
N VAL A 383 -21.35 8.77 8.90
CA VAL A 383 -20.00 8.86 8.29
C VAL A 383 -19.44 10.28 8.36
N PRO A 384 -20.24 11.34 8.13
CA PRO A 384 -19.72 12.70 8.21
C PRO A 384 -19.12 13.08 9.58
N TYR A 385 -19.59 12.46 10.66
CA TYR A 385 -19.17 12.80 12.01
C TYR A 385 -18.09 11.89 12.59
N PHE A 386 -18.02 10.64 12.11
CA PHE A 386 -17.05 9.65 12.61
C PHE A 386 -15.90 9.39 11.64
N GLY A 387 -15.92 10.03 10.47
CA GLY A 387 -14.97 9.82 9.41
C GLY A 387 -15.23 8.55 8.61
N ILE A 388 -14.34 8.28 7.67
CA ILE A 388 -14.48 7.20 6.72
C ILE A 388 -14.28 5.88 7.46
N ILE A 389 -15.08 4.87 7.11
CA ILE A 389 -14.98 3.54 7.71
C ILE A 389 -13.90 2.74 6.97
N ALA A 390 -13.14 1.93 7.71
CA ALA A 390 -12.11 1.09 7.10
C ALA A 390 -12.74 -0.01 6.21
N GLY A 391 -12.05 -0.38 5.13
CA GLY A 391 -12.59 -1.30 4.11
C GLY A 391 -13.55 -0.64 3.13
N SER A 392 -13.36 0.64 2.83
CA SER A 392 -14.20 1.41 1.89
C SER A 392 -13.38 2.04 0.77
N ILE A 393 -13.91 2.03 -0.45
CA ILE A 393 -13.51 2.94 -1.52
C ILE A 393 -14.32 4.22 -1.32
N THR A 394 -13.68 5.37 -1.36
CA THR A 394 -14.35 6.65 -1.16
C THR A 394 -14.06 7.55 -2.35
N ARG A 395 -15.13 7.95 -3.04
CA ARG A 395 -15.06 9.02 -4.03
C ARG A 395 -15.25 10.34 -3.30
N MET A 396 -14.33 11.27 -3.48
CA MET A 396 -14.53 12.65 -3.07
C MET A 396 -15.21 13.40 -4.21
N LEU A 397 -16.26 14.16 -3.91
CA LEU A 397 -16.81 15.11 -4.86
C LEU A 397 -16.01 16.40 -4.78
N SER A 398 -15.83 17.08 -5.90
CA SER A 398 -15.19 18.38 -5.93
C SER A 398 -15.94 19.44 -5.11
N HIS A 399 -15.21 20.42 -4.59
CA HIS A 399 -15.82 21.66 -4.09
C HIS A 399 -16.45 22.40 -5.28
N GLU A 400 -17.75 22.71 -5.20
CA GLU A 400 -18.46 23.54 -6.19
C GLU A 400 -18.19 25.04 -5.99
#